data_AF-A0A1G2KGU9-F1
#
_entry.id   AF-A0A1G2KGU9-F1
#
_cell.length_a   1.000
_cell.length_b   1.000
_cell.length_c   1.000
_cell.angle_alpha   90.00
_cell.angle_beta   90.00
_cell.angle_gamma   90.00
#
_symmetry.space_group_name_H-M   'P 1'
#
loop_
_entity.id
_entity.type
_entity.pdbx_description
1 polymer ?
#
loop_
_entity_poly.entity_id
_entity_poly.type
_entity_poly.pdbx_seq_one_letter_code
_entity_poly.pdbx_strand_id
1 'polypeptide(L)'
;MYGADLPYTVYDQKHWWSDDWDPLQYGQTYDFERPFFEQFRILMRRVPLVALANVNAVNSEWCNPAADNKNTYLSFGATKNENVNYSNRIASCRDSFDLYLGDKNELCSDSLFLKGCSRVHFSMYARNCLDSLFLFDCNNCTNCISCVGLRSKQFHIFNEPYTKEEYVKKIEEFKLGSRSALQNLQDKFFALVGKYPHRYAHMINAVRSTGDNLENVKNAIACFDIISGMENSKYCVWGGYGWKDSYDGLGCNGELMYELIDGGSVGRVCSNAYFSIAVTDIIDVQYSYSARGSNNLFGCIGLRSKSYCILNKQYTKEEYEKLVPRIIEHMNSMPYVDSKGRIYKYGEFFPPELSPFSYNETIAQEYFPLSKEEA
;
A
#
# COMPACT_ATOMS: atom_id res chain seq x y z
N MET A 1 15.65 -0.92 1.31
CA MET A 1 14.62 -1.39 2.26
C MET A 1 15.27 -1.73 3.59
N TYR A 2 16.24 -2.63 3.62
CA TYR A 2 17.01 -3.02 4.82
C TYR A 2 18.20 -2.08 5.08
N GLY A 3 18.58 -1.90 6.35
CA GLY A 3 19.85 -1.31 6.80
C GLY A 3 21.06 -2.23 6.55
N ALA A 4 22.26 -1.65 6.51
CA ALA A 4 23.52 -2.35 6.20
C ALA A 4 24.13 -3.10 7.41
N ASP A 5 23.57 -2.88 8.60
CA ASP A 5 23.90 -3.45 9.90
C ASP A 5 23.01 -4.64 10.29
N LEU A 6 21.95 -4.91 9.50
CA LEU A 6 21.01 -6.00 9.76
C LEU A 6 21.58 -7.38 9.36
N PRO A 7 21.25 -8.46 10.10
CA PRO A 7 21.83 -9.80 9.91
C PRO A 7 21.14 -10.61 8.78
N TYR A 8 20.93 -10.00 7.61
CA TYR A 8 20.30 -10.62 6.45
C TYR A 8 21.15 -10.43 5.18
N THR A 9 21.29 -11.47 4.37
CA THR A 9 21.81 -11.33 3.01
C THR A 9 20.78 -10.59 2.16
N VAL A 10 21.16 -9.50 1.50
CA VAL A 10 20.25 -8.69 0.68
C VAL A 10 20.78 -8.60 -0.75
N TYR A 11 19.93 -8.89 -1.74
CA TYR A 11 20.24 -8.79 -3.16
C TYR A 11 19.53 -7.58 -3.79
N ASP A 12 20.21 -6.92 -4.74
CA ASP A 12 19.54 -5.94 -5.60
C ASP A 12 18.45 -6.62 -6.46
N GLN A 13 17.59 -5.81 -7.06
CA GLN A 13 16.41 -6.33 -7.77
C GLN A 13 16.79 -7.17 -8.99
N LYS A 14 17.88 -6.83 -9.70
CA LYS A 14 18.30 -7.55 -10.91
C LYS A 14 18.84 -8.93 -10.55
N HIS A 15 19.71 -9.01 -9.53
CA HIS A 15 20.25 -10.29 -9.08
C HIS A 15 19.19 -11.14 -8.37
N TRP A 16 18.29 -10.53 -7.57
CA TRP A 16 17.16 -11.23 -6.95
C TRP A 16 16.23 -11.92 -7.98
N TRP A 17 15.96 -11.26 -9.10
CA TRP A 17 15.12 -11.79 -10.18
C TRP A 17 15.90 -12.59 -11.25
N SER A 18 17.19 -12.88 -11.03
CA SER A 18 18.04 -13.67 -11.93
C SER A 18 18.07 -15.16 -11.57
N ASP A 19 18.53 -15.99 -12.51
CA ASP A 19 18.81 -17.42 -12.30
C ASP A 19 20.19 -17.69 -11.64
N ASP A 20 20.91 -16.64 -11.19
CA ASP A 20 22.27 -16.76 -10.61
C ASP A 20 22.29 -17.50 -9.25
N TRP A 21 21.13 -17.73 -8.62
CA TRP A 21 20.99 -18.35 -7.31
C TRP A 21 19.74 -19.25 -7.25
N ASP A 22 19.82 -20.40 -6.58
CA ASP A 22 18.68 -21.31 -6.40
C ASP A 22 18.17 -21.28 -4.94
N PRO A 23 16.94 -20.78 -4.67
CA PRO A 23 16.38 -20.75 -3.33
C PRO A 23 16.17 -22.14 -2.68
N LEU A 24 16.23 -23.25 -3.43
CA LEU A 24 16.20 -24.60 -2.87
C LEU A 24 17.51 -24.99 -2.16
N GLN A 25 18.65 -24.37 -2.48
CA GLN A 25 19.95 -24.66 -1.82
C GLN A 25 19.95 -24.36 -0.31
N TYR A 26 19.01 -23.51 0.13
CA TYR A 26 18.84 -23.14 1.53
C TYR A 26 17.92 -24.11 2.30
N GLY A 27 17.25 -25.03 1.60
CA GLY A 27 16.25 -25.93 2.15
C GLY A 27 16.74 -26.80 3.31
N GLN A 28 15.85 -27.06 4.27
CA GLN A 28 16.15 -27.86 5.46
C GLN A 28 15.05 -28.90 5.72
N THR A 29 15.43 -30.03 6.31
CA THR A 29 14.46 -31.04 6.79
C THR A 29 13.80 -30.53 8.06
N TYR A 30 12.51 -30.81 8.25
CA TYR A 30 11.79 -30.44 9.47
C TYR A 30 12.31 -31.23 10.69
N ASP A 31 12.61 -30.51 11.77
CA ASP A 31 13.05 -31.04 13.06
C ASP A 31 11.84 -31.17 14.01
N PHE A 32 11.62 -32.35 14.61
CA PHE A 32 10.54 -32.59 15.58
C PHE A 32 10.98 -32.35 17.04
N GLU A 33 12.25 -31.99 17.28
CA GLU A 33 12.75 -31.58 18.60
C GLU A 33 12.73 -30.04 18.77
N ARG A 34 12.20 -29.29 17.79
CA ARG A 34 12.21 -27.80 17.76
C ARG A 34 10.88 -27.20 17.30
N PRO A 35 10.37 -26.14 17.95
CA PRO A 35 9.18 -25.43 17.47
C PRO A 35 9.35 -24.83 16.06
N PHE A 36 8.26 -24.80 15.28
CA PHE A 36 8.25 -24.38 13.87
C PHE A 36 8.89 -22.99 13.62
N PHE A 37 8.52 -21.97 14.41
CA PHE A 37 9.00 -20.61 14.17
C PHE A 37 10.50 -20.42 14.49
N GLU A 38 11.11 -21.28 15.32
CA GLU A 38 12.57 -21.31 15.48
C GLU A 38 13.24 -21.72 14.16
N GLN A 39 12.73 -22.81 13.56
CA GLN A 39 13.23 -23.34 12.29
C GLN A 39 13.04 -22.34 11.14
N PHE A 40 11.88 -21.68 11.08
CA PHE A 40 11.58 -20.63 10.10
C PHE A 40 12.52 -19.42 10.26
N ARG A 41 12.79 -18.96 11.49
CA ARG A 41 13.73 -17.87 11.78
C ARG A 41 15.17 -18.21 11.38
N ILE A 42 15.60 -19.46 11.57
CA ILE A 42 16.91 -19.96 11.10
C ILE A 42 17.00 -19.94 9.57
N LEU A 43 15.93 -20.33 8.87
CA LEU A 43 15.85 -20.26 7.41
C LEU A 43 15.90 -18.80 6.92
N MET A 44 15.15 -17.90 7.55
CA MET A 44 15.04 -16.49 7.16
C MET A 44 16.35 -15.70 7.25
N ARG A 45 17.28 -16.10 8.13
CA ARG A 45 18.64 -15.52 8.22
C ARG A 45 19.63 -16.10 7.21
N ARG A 46 19.26 -17.16 6.50
CA ARG A 46 20.11 -17.86 5.52
C ARG A 46 19.69 -17.54 4.08
N VAL A 47 18.39 -17.53 3.80
CA VAL A 47 17.85 -17.17 2.48
C VAL A 47 18.04 -15.66 2.26
N PRO A 48 18.55 -15.21 1.10
CA PRO A 48 18.63 -13.80 0.76
C PRO A 48 17.27 -13.10 0.68
N LEU A 49 17.24 -11.77 0.73
CA LEU A 49 16.03 -10.93 0.63
C LEU A 49 16.18 -9.85 -0.46
N VAL A 50 15.06 -9.37 -1.03
CA VAL A 50 15.04 -8.35 -2.11
C VAL A 50 15.15 -6.91 -1.62
N ALA A 51 16.09 -6.12 -2.16
CA ALA A 51 16.41 -4.78 -1.65
C ALA A 51 15.31 -3.71 -1.77
N LEU A 52 14.42 -3.80 -2.79
CA LEU A 52 13.21 -2.98 -2.99
C LEU A 52 12.16 -3.77 -3.79
N ALA A 53 10.88 -3.56 -3.51
CA ALA A 53 9.76 -4.13 -4.27
C ALA A 53 9.41 -3.21 -5.47
N ASN A 54 10.30 -3.12 -6.45
CA ASN A 54 10.17 -2.24 -7.62
C ASN A 54 10.26 -3.07 -8.92
N VAL A 55 9.25 -2.96 -9.80
CA VAL A 55 9.15 -3.73 -11.06
C VAL A 55 8.83 -2.83 -12.26
N ASN A 56 9.31 -3.20 -13.45
CA ASN A 56 9.10 -2.46 -14.70
C ASN A 56 9.48 -0.95 -14.62
N ALA A 57 10.45 -0.59 -13.77
CA ALA A 57 10.90 0.77 -13.59
C ALA A 57 11.73 1.28 -14.77
N VAL A 58 11.45 2.51 -15.21
CA VAL A 58 12.27 3.26 -16.18
C VAL A 58 12.66 4.58 -15.55
N ASN A 59 13.95 4.79 -15.25
CA ASN A 59 14.44 5.98 -14.52
C ASN A 59 13.63 6.24 -13.22
N SER A 60 13.31 5.16 -12.50
CA SER A 60 12.37 5.16 -11.36
C SER A 60 12.82 4.20 -10.26
N GLU A 61 14.13 4.00 -10.12
CA GLU A 61 14.78 2.99 -9.28
C GLU A 61 14.44 3.18 -7.78
N TRP A 62 14.29 4.45 -7.37
CA TRP A 62 14.09 4.89 -5.98
C TRP A 62 12.63 4.90 -5.51
N CYS A 63 11.76 4.09 -6.13
CA CYS A 63 10.34 3.97 -5.75
C CYS A 63 10.05 2.60 -5.10
N ASN A 64 9.15 2.55 -4.11
CA ASN A 64 8.83 1.32 -3.37
C ASN A 64 7.50 1.41 -2.57
N PRO A 65 6.67 0.34 -2.52
CA PRO A 65 6.50 -0.64 -3.57
C PRO A 65 6.04 0.09 -4.85
N ALA A 66 6.52 -0.37 -6.00
CA ALA A 66 6.40 0.39 -7.24
C ALA A 66 6.31 -0.51 -8.47
N ALA A 67 5.49 -0.10 -9.45
CA ALA A 67 5.31 -0.84 -10.69
C ALA A 67 4.96 0.04 -11.90
N ASP A 68 5.47 -0.30 -13.08
CA ASP A 68 5.19 0.36 -14.36
C ASP A 68 5.45 1.89 -14.35
N ASN A 69 6.37 2.36 -13.48
CA ASN A 69 6.64 3.80 -13.35
C ASN A 69 7.79 4.26 -14.26
N LYS A 70 7.62 5.44 -14.83
CA LYS A 70 8.57 6.09 -15.75
C LYS A 70 8.93 7.48 -15.24
N ASN A 71 10.22 7.81 -15.20
CA ASN A 71 10.75 9.09 -14.73
C ASN A 71 10.14 9.53 -13.38
N THR A 72 10.00 8.59 -12.45
CA THR A 72 9.26 8.76 -11.19
C THR A 72 10.25 8.70 -10.03
N TYR A 73 10.41 9.80 -9.29
CA TYR A 73 11.36 9.91 -8.18
C TYR A 73 10.67 9.94 -6.82
N LEU A 74 11.28 9.24 -5.84
CA LEU A 74 10.86 9.16 -4.43
C LEU A 74 9.33 9.09 -4.24
N SER A 75 8.68 8.17 -4.96
CA SER A 75 7.24 7.97 -4.88
C SER A 75 6.90 6.56 -4.40
N PHE A 76 5.90 6.46 -3.52
CA PHE A 76 5.65 5.28 -2.68
C PHE A 76 4.20 4.82 -2.83
N GLY A 77 3.99 3.51 -3.03
CA GLY A 77 2.69 3.00 -3.48
C GLY A 77 2.32 3.60 -4.83
N ALA A 78 3.23 3.48 -5.81
CA ALA A 78 3.15 4.12 -7.11
C ALA A 78 2.97 3.08 -8.22
N THR A 79 1.88 3.19 -9.00
CA THR A 79 1.61 2.30 -10.14
C THR A 79 1.23 3.07 -11.40
N LYS A 80 1.95 2.79 -12.51
CA LYS A 80 1.66 3.32 -13.87
C LYS A 80 1.74 4.85 -13.97
N ASN A 81 2.72 5.47 -13.30
CA ASN A 81 2.91 6.92 -13.33
C ASN A 81 4.02 7.32 -14.32
N GLU A 82 3.89 8.52 -14.92
CA GLU A 82 4.87 9.09 -15.85
C GLU A 82 5.22 10.52 -15.46
N ASN A 83 6.51 10.80 -15.21
CA ASN A 83 7.00 12.11 -14.78
C ASN A 83 6.34 12.61 -13.47
N VAL A 84 6.08 11.71 -12.51
CA VAL A 84 5.48 12.06 -11.21
C VAL A 84 6.48 11.89 -10.07
N ASN A 85 6.57 12.86 -9.16
CA ASN A 85 7.64 12.90 -8.17
C ASN A 85 7.12 13.25 -6.76
N TYR A 86 7.84 12.81 -5.73
CA TYR A 86 7.57 13.10 -4.30
C TYR A 86 6.13 12.80 -3.85
N SER A 87 5.50 11.77 -4.45
CA SER A 87 4.07 11.52 -4.36
C SER A 87 3.73 10.14 -3.77
N ASN A 88 2.56 10.01 -3.15
CA ASN A 88 2.21 8.84 -2.33
C ASN A 88 0.79 8.32 -2.64
N ARG A 89 0.63 7.00 -2.77
CA ARG A 89 -0.63 6.31 -3.16
C ARG A 89 -1.18 6.86 -4.49
N ILE A 90 -0.36 6.80 -5.53
CA ILE A 90 -0.67 7.37 -6.86
C ILE A 90 -0.77 6.30 -7.95
N ALA A 91 -1.89 6.34 -8.68
CA ALA A 91 -2.18 5.49 -9.82
C ALA A 91 -2.42 6.32 -11.08
N SER A 92 -1.81 5.90 -12.20
CA SER A 92 -2.10 6.45 -13.53
C SER A 92 -1.94 7.99 -13.65
N CYS A 93 -1.08 8.60 -12.83
CA CYS A 93 -0.86 10.05 -12.84
C CYS A 93 0.28 10.42 -13.80
N ARG A 94 0.20 11.60 -14.41
CA ARG A 94 1.18 12.13 -15.37
C ARG A 94 1.59 13.56 -15.03
N ASP A 95 2.85 13.92 -15.28
CA ASP A 95 3.38 15.30 -15.26
C ASP A 95 2.96 16.06 -13.99
N SER A 96 3.06 15.42 -12.82
CA SER A 96 2.48 15.91 -11.55
C SER A 96 3.48 15.84 -10.40
N PHE A 97 3.25 16.58 -9.33
CA PHE A 97 4.23 16.76 -8.25
C PHE A 97 3.51 16.96 -6.91
N ASP A 98 4.09 16.52 -5.79
CA ASP A 98 3.50 16.65 -4.44
C ASP A 98 2.00 16.25 -4.38
N LEU A 99 1.68 15.08 -4.95
CA LEU A 99 0.33 14.50 -4.88
C LEU A 99 0.22 13.48 -3.74
N TYR A 100 -0.78 13.70 -2.88
CA TYR A 100 -1.16 12.73 -1.84
C TYR A 100 -2.52 12.12 -2.17
N LEU A 101 -2.51 10.81 -2.47
CA LEU A 101 -3.66 10.01 -2.92
C LEU A 101 -4.26 10.54 -4.23
N GLY A 102 -3.87 9.90 -5.34
CA GLY A 102 -4.23 10.36 -6.69
C GLY A 102 -4.55 9.23 -7.66
N ASP A 103 -5.65 9.37 -8.41
CA ASP A 103 -6.02 8.49 -9.52
C ASP A 103 -6.29 9.29 -10.80
N LYS A 104 -5.56 9.00 -11.88
CA LYS A 104 -5.73 9.61 -13.22
C LYS A 104 -5.64 11.15 -13.21
N ASN A 105 -4.59 11.70 -12.59
CA ASN A 105 -4.36 13.14 -12.56
C ASN A 105 -3.23 13.56 -13.51
N GLU A 106 -3.35 14.76 -14.08
CA GLU A 106 -2.42 15.31 -15.06
C GLU A 106 -2.09 16.78 -14.73
N LEU A 107 -0.82 17.18 -14.80
CA LEU A 107 -0.40 18.57 -14.57
C LEU A 107 -0.95 19.13 -13.24
N CYS A 108 -1.00 18.30 -12.19
CA CYS A 108 -1.54 18.67 -10.89
C CYS A 108 -0.40 18.82 -9.85
N SER A 109 -0.56 19.74 -8.91
CA SER A 109 0.43 19.93 -7.82
C SER A 109 -0.18 20.32 -6.48
N ASP A 110 0.56 20.10 -5.40
CA ASP A 110 0.25 20.59 -4.05
C ASP A 110 -1.15 20.18 -3.56
N SER A 111 -1.60 18.96 -3.90
CA SER A 111 -3.02 18.59 -3.83
C SER A 111 -3.29 17.23 -3.22
N LEU A 112 -4.43 17.14 -2.52
CA LEU A 112 -4.84 16.01 -1.69
C LEU A 112 -6.14 15.41 -2.22
N PHE A 113 -6.19 14.08 -2.37
CA PHE A 113 -7.38 13.34 -2.84
C PHE A 113 -7.91 13.85 -4.19
N LEU A 114 -7.06 13.80 -5.22
CA LEU A 114 -7.46 14.14 -6.60
C LEU A 114 -7.86 12.89 -7.38
N LYS A 115 -9.00 12.93 -8.06
CA LYS A 115 -9.45 11.84 -8.96
C LYS A 115 -9.95 12.36 -10.29
N GLY A 116 -9.23 12.05 -11.38
CA GLY A 116 -9.58 12.48 -12.74
C GLY A 116 -9.40 13.99 -13.00
N CYS A 117 -8.37 14.62 -12.40
CA CYS A 117 -8.15 16.06 -12.54
C CYS A 117 -7.04 16.41 -13.55
N SER A 118 -7.18 17.54 -14.26
CA SER A 118 -6.13 18.05 -15.17
C SER A 118 -5.92 19.56 -14.97
N ARG A 119 -4.69 19.99 -14.69
CA ARG A 119 -4.35 21.38 -14.29
C ARG A 119 -5.16 21.85 -13.07
N VAL A 120 -5.07 21.07 -11.99
CA VAL A 120 -5.68 21.37 -10.69
C VAL A 120 -4.60 21.43 -9.63
N HIS A 121 -4.53 22.57 -8.91
CA HIS A 121 -3.46 22.84 -7.95
C HIS A 121 -3.99 23.36 -6.61
N PHE A 122 -3.21 23.14 -5.55
CA PHE A 122 -3.51 23.59 -4.17
C PHE A 122 -4.92 23.19 -3.69
N SER A 123 -5.38 22.02 -4.09
CA SER A 123 -6.79 21.60 -4.01
C SER A 123 -6.97 20.32 -3.17
N MET A 124 -8.14 20.21 -2.53
CA MET A 124 -8.48 19.12 -1.62
C MET A 124 -9.82 18.51 -2.00
N TYR A 125 -9.86 17.17 -2.14
CA TYR A 125 -11.07 16.42 -2.49
C TYR A 125 -11.73 16.90 -3.79
N ALA A 126 -10.93 17.17 -4.81
CA ALA A 126 -11.41 17.58 -6.13
C ALA A 126 -11.51 16.36 -7.07
N ARG A 127 -12.66 16.20 -7.72
CA ARG A 127 -12.96 15.07 -8.61
C ARG A 127 -13.44 15.57 -9.98
N ASN A 128 -12.93 15.00 -11.07
CA ASN A 128 -13.25 15.41 -12.44
C ASN A 128 -13.07 16.93 -12.68
N CYS A 129 -12.10 17.57 -12.02
CA CYS A 129 -11.92 19.02 -12.08
C CYS A 129 -10.82 19.41 -13.08
N LEU A 130 -10.99 20.57 -13.72
CA LEU A 130 -10.16 21.03 -14.83
C LEU A 130 -9.80 22.51 -14.64
N ASP A 131 -8.58 22.91 -14.98
CA ASP A 131 -8.17 24.33 -15.07
C ASP A 131 -8.57 25.14 -13.83
N SER A 132 -8.24 24.65 -12.64
CA SER A 132 -8.81 25.14 -11.37
C SER A 132 -7.80 25.22 -10.24
N LEU A 133 -8.06 26.11 -9.28
CA LEU A 133 -7.13 26.49 -8.23
C LEU A 133 -7.86 26.57 -6.89
N PHE A 134 -7.27 26.07 -5.80
CA PHE A 134 -7.86 26.18 -4.47
C PHE A 134 -9.32 25.67 -4.43
N LEU A 135 -9.54 24.40 -4.79
CA LEU A 135 -10.83 23.74 -4.65
C LEU A 135 -10.92 22.96 -3.34
N PHE A 136 -12.08 22.99 -2.68
CA PHE A 136 -12.40 22.12 -1.53
C PHE A 136 -13.72 21.39 -1.76
N ASP A 137 -13.72 20.06 -1.70
CA ASP A 137 -14.90 19.21 -1.94
C ASP A 137 -15.66 19.67 -3.20
N CYS A 138 -14.98 19.68 -4.35
CA CYS A 138 -15.55 20.10 -5.63
C CYS A 138 -15.60 18.93 -6.62
N ASN A 139 -16.66 18.83 -7.43
CA ASN A 139 -16.79 17.78 -8.42
C ASN A 139 -17.29 18.34 -9.76
N ASN A 140 -16.67 17.91 -10.86
CA ASN A 140 -17.00 18.34 -12.23
C ASN A 140 -16.94 19.88 -12.38
N CYS A 141 -15.88 20.50 -11.87
CA CYS A 141 -15.70 21.96 -11.93
C CYS A 141 -14.57 22.32 -12.90
N THR A 142 -14.81 23.30 -13.77
CA THR A 142 -13.85 23.78 -14.77
C THR A 142 -13.65 25.28 -14.58
N ASN A 143 -12.43 25.83 -14.66
CA ASN A 143 -12.24 27.28 -14.49
C ASN A 143 -12.86 27.77 -13.16
N CYS A 144 -12.42 27.21 -12.03
CA CYS A 144 -12.91 27.58 -10.70
C CYS A 144 -11.74 27.94 -9.75
N ILE A 145 -11.86 29.04 -9.01
CA ILE A 145 -10.81 29.55 -8.10
C ILE A 145 -11.35 29.76 -6.69
N SER A 146 -10.66 29.22 -5.68
CA SER A 146 -11.03 29.38 -4.26
C SER A 146 -12.49 28.98 -4.00
N CYS A 147 -12.90 27.83 -4.53
CA CYS A 147 -14.29 27.38 -4.52
C CYS A 147 -14.50 26.17 -3.60
N VAL A 148 -15.67 26.12 -2.96
CA VAL A 148 -16.00 25.18 -1.88
C VAL A 148 -17.35 24.54 -2.15
N GLY A 149 -17.42 23.21 -2.22
CA GLY A 149 -18.68 22.46 -2.34
C GLY A 149 -19.32 22.48 -3.74
N LEU A 150 -18.69 23.10 -4.76
CA LEU A 150 -19.31 23.28 -6.07
C LEU A 150 -19.50 21.96 -6.84
N ARG A 151 -20.55 21.92 -7.67
CA ARG A 151 -20.95 20.75 -8.48
C ARG A 151 -21.36 21.19 -9.88
N SER A 152 -20.68 20.66 -10.91
CA SER A 152 -20.98 20.98 -12.33
C SER A 152 -21.01 22.48 -12.62
N LYS A 153 -19.99 23.21 -12.12
CA LYS A 153 -19.86 24.67 -12.27
C LYS A 153 -18.67 25.05 -13.11
N GLN A 154 -18.79 26.18 -13.80
CA GLN A 154 -17.71 26.77 -14.58
C GLN A 154 -17.64 28.28 -14.34
N PHE A 155 -16.44 28.84 -14.42
CA PHE A 155 -16.18 30.28 -14.25
C PHE A 155 -16.70 30.81 -12.91
N HIS A 156 -16.27 30.17 -11.80
CA HIS A 156 -16.62 30.61 -10.44
C HIS A 156 -15.38 31.04 -9.65
N ILE A 157 -15.52 32.08 -8.82
CA ILE A 157 -14.44 32.59 -7.97
C ILE A 157 -15.03 32.91 -6.59
N PHE A 158 -14.47 32.35 -5.52
CA PHE A 158 -15.05 32.42 -4.16
C PHE A 158 -16.53 31.98 -4.12
N ASN A 159 -16.87 30.93 -4.88
CA ASN A 159 -18.22 30.42 -5.15
C ASN A 159 -19.17 31.33 -5.98
N GLU A 160 -18.82 32.58 -6.25
CA GLU A 160 -19.65 33.46 -7.08
C GLU A 160 -19.45 33.18 -8.59
N PRO A 161 -20.51 33.23 -9.41
CA PRO A 161 -20.44 33.00 -10.85
C PRO A 161 -19.98 34.25 -11.62
N TYR A 162 -19.24 34.03 -12.70
CA TYR A 162 -18.77 35.07 -13.62
C TYR A 162 -19.08 34.67 -15.07
N THR A 163 -19.19 35.66 -15.98
CA THR A 163 -19.01 35.36 -17.41
C THR A 163 -17.57 34.90 -17.67
N LYS A 164 -17.35 34.22 -18.80
CA LYS A 164 -15.99 33.77 -19.19
C LYS A 164 -15.02 34.95 -19.30
N GLU A 165 -15.51 36.06 -19.84
CA GLU A 165 -14.76 37.29 -20.10
C GLU A 165 -14.38 38.00 -18.78
N GLU A 166 -15.30 38.07 -17.81
CA GLU A 166 -15.01 38.58 -16.47
C GLU A 166 -14.09 37.66 -15.67
N TYR A 167 -14.27 36.34 -15.79
CA TYR A 167 -13.43 35.34 -15.13
C TYR A 167 -11.96 35.43 -15.59
N VAL A 168 -11.71 35.53 -16.90
CA VAL A 168 -10.36 35.73 -17.45
C VAL A 168 -9.73 37.00 -16.88
N LYS A 169 -10.45 38.13 -16.90
CA LYS A 169 -9.98 39.38 -16.31
C LYS A 169 -9.68 39.25 -14.81
N LYS A 170 -10.49 38.49 -14.06
CA LYS A 170 -10.26 38.25 -12.62
C LYS A 170 -9.04 37.37 -12.33
N ILE A 171 -8.65 36.45 -13.22
CA ILE A 171 -7.38 35.71 -13.08
C ILE A 171 -6.18 36.68 -13.13
N GLU A 172 -6.18 37.61 -14.08
CA GLU A 172 -5.09 38.58 -14.25
C GLU A 172 -4.93 39.47 -13.01
N GLU A 173 -6.04 39.88 -12.37
CA GLU A 173 -6.04 40.62 -11.11
C GLU A 173 -5.37 39.86 -9.95
N PHE A 174 -5.43 38.52 -9.92
CA PHE A 174 -4.83 37.71 -8.86
C PHE A 174 -3.30 37.57 -8.91
N LYS A 175 -2.65 37.85 -10.05
CA LYS A 175 -1.17 37.84 -10.19
C LYS A 175 -0.50 36.56 -9.67
N LEU A 176 -1.06 35.40 -10.01
CA LEU A 176 -0.72 34.07 -9.47
C LEU A 176 0.77 33.67 -9.53
N GLY A 177 1.55 34.27 -10.43
CA GLY A 177 3.01 34.07 -10.51
C GLY A 177 3.82 34.67 -9.35
N SER A 178 3.21 35.42 -8.42
CA SER A 178 3.87 35.88 -7.19
C SER A 178 3.57 34.96 -6.01
N ARG A 179 4.61 34.48 -5.32
CA ARG A 179 4.47 33.72 -4.06
C ARG A 179 3.63 34.45 -3.02
N SER A 180 3.75 35.78 -2.90
CA SER A 180 2.94 36.54 -1.94
C SER A 180 1.47 36.66 -2.37
N ALA A 181 1.18 36.66 -3.68
CA ALA A 181 -0.20 36.66 -4.16
C ALA A 181 -0.85 35.28 -4.02
N LEU A 182 -0.10 34.21 -4.31
CA LEU A 182 -0.51 32.83 -4.07
C LEU A 182 -0.80 32.58 -2.57
N GLN A 183 0.08 33.05 -1.67
CA GLN A 183 -0.15 32.99 -0.23
C GLN A 183 -1.44 33.74 0.17
N ASN A 184 -1.58 35.01 -0.25
CA ASN A 184 -2.79 35.79 0.03
C ASN A 184 -4.09 35.16 -0.53
N LEU A 185 -4.00 34.31 -1.56
CA LEU A 185 -5.15 33.58 -2.11
C LEU A 185 -5.40 32.26 -1.35
N GLN A 186 -4.34 31.56 -0.94
CA GLN A 186 -4.39 30.39 -0.04
C GLN A 186 -4.99 30.77 1.32
N ASP A 187 -4.56 31.88 1.92
CA ASP A 187 -5.06 32.39 3.19
C ASP A 187 -6.57 32.69 3.09
N LYS A 188 -7.02 33.31 1.98
CA LYS A 188 -8.43 33.56 1.68
C LYS A 188 -9.23 32.28 1.43
N PHE A 189 -8.63 31.30 0.76
CA PHE A 189 -9.24 29.99 0.53
C PHE A 189 -9.46 29.25 1.85
N PHE A 190 -8.45 29.14 2.72
CA PHE A 190 -8.64 28.53 4.04
C PHE A 190 -9.63 29.32 4.91
N ALA A 191 -9.61 30.66 4.85
CA ALA A 191 -10.62 31.52 5.50
C ALA A 191 -12.02 31.44 4.87
N LEU A 192 -12.17 30.83 3.70
CA LEU A 192 -13.47 30.48 3.10
C LEU A 192 -13.87 29.05 3.50
N VAL A 193 -12.97 28.07 3.38
CA VAL A 193 -13.17 26.67 3.79
C VAL A 193 -13.59 26.58 5.26
N GLY A 194 -13.02 27.40 6.14
CA GLY A 194 -13.41 27.51 7.56
C GLY A 194 -14.82 28.08 7.83
N LYS A 195 -15.56 28.51 6.80
CA LYS A 195 -16.96 28.97 6.91
C LYS A 195 -17.99 27.93 6.45
N TYR A 196 -17.55 26.84 5.83
CA TYR A 196 -18.43 25.78 5.33
C TYR A 196 -18.41 24.55 6.25
N PRO A 197 -19.52 23.81 6.37
CA PRO A 197 -19.54 22.55 7.11
C PRO A 197 -18.66 21.51 6.39
N HIS A 198 -17.73 20.91 7.12
CA HIS A 198 -16.91 19.83 6.59
C HIS A 198 -17.61 18.49 6.80
N ARG A 199 -17.36 17.55 5.90
CA ARG A 199 -17.87 16.19 6.05
C ARG A 199 -16.94 15.46 7.03
N TYR A 200 -17.47 14.92 8.13
CA TYR A 200 -16.70 14.02 9.01
C TYR A 200 -16.14 12.80 8.26
N ALA A 201 -16.84 12.47 7.18
CA ALA A 201 -16.72 11.32 6.33
C ALA A 201 -17.31 11.76 4.98
N HIS A 202 -16.55 11.72 3.89
CA HIS A 202 -16.94 12.23 2.56
C HIS A 202 -17.97 11.34 1.81
N MET A 203 -19.22 11.26 2.26
CA MET A 203 -19.91 9.96 2.19
C MET A 203 -20.28 9.30 0.84
N ILE A 204 -19.36 8.47 0.32
CA ILE A 204 -19.54 7.50 -0.79
C ILE A 204 -19.90 6.11 -0.20
N ASN A 205 -20.10 6.00 1.12
CA ASN A 205 -20.40 4.79 1.90
C ASN A 205 -20.76 5.10 3.38
N ALA A 206 -22.04 5.18 3.76
CA ALA A 206 -22.47 5.64 5.10
C ALA A 206 -22.44 4.64 6.30
N VAL A 207 -22.38 5.15 7.55
CA VAL A 207 -22.06 4.46 8.84
C VAL A 207 -22.99 3.29 9.29
N ARG A 208 -22.50 2.52 10.29
CA ARG A 208 -22.53 1.05 10.48
C ARG A 208 -22.20 0.25 9.21
N SER A 209 -20.94 0.25 8.82
CA SER A 209 -20.03 1.40 8.72
C SER A 209 -18.80 0.88 8.00
N THR A 210 -18.41 1.28 6.79
CA THR A 210 -18.94 2.26 5.85
C THR A 210 -18.78 3.73 6.33
N GLY A 211 -17.66 4.39 5.98
CA GLY A 211 -17.59 5.87 5.88
C GLY A 211 -16.38 6.62 6.44
N ASP A 212 -15.85 7.69 5.82
CA ASP A 212 -15.63 8.04 4.38
C ASP A 212 -14.44 9.06 4.28
N ASN A 213 -13.85 9.54 3.16
CA ASN A 213 -14.13 9.49 1.71
C ASN A 213 -14.48 8.11 1.13
N LEU A 214 -14.06 6.99 1.74
CA LEU A 214 -12.61 6.81 1.83
C LEU A 214 -11.89 6.38 0.54
N GLU A 215 -12.48 6.04 -0.63
CA GLU A 215 -13.82 5.53 -1.07
C GLU A 215 -13.92 4.06 -0.69
N ASN A 216 -15.11 3.52 -0.34
CA ASN A 216 -15.26 2.53 0.75
C ASN A 216 -16.64 1.80 0.84
N VAL A 217 -16.82 0.90 1.84
CA VAL A 217 -18.06 0.43 2.57
C VAL A 217 -17.64 -0.09 4.00
N LYS A 218 -18.25 -1.10 4.68
CA LYS A 218 -17.75 -2.02 5.80
C LYS A 218 -18.95 -2.59 6.56
N ASN A 219 -19.02 -3.91 6.72
CA ASN A 219 -20.02 -4.54 7.60
C ASN A 219 -19.47 -4.71 9.03
N ALA A 220 -18.77 -3.70 9.52
CA ALA A 220 -17.68 -3.87 10.49
C ALA A 220 -17.25 -2.53 11.13
N ILE A 221 -15.97 -2.40 11.49
CA ILE A 221 -15.41 -1.31 12.32
C ILE A 221 -14.28 -0.54 11.59
N ALA A 222 -14.52 0.49 10.79
CA ALA A 222 -15.78 1.09 10.37
C ALA A 222 -15.74 1.72 8.93
N CYS A 223 -14.85 1.25 8.04
CA CYS A 223 -14.35 1.87 6.80
C CYS A 223 -13.63 0.87 5.84
N PHE A 224 -14.14 0.54 4.62
CA PHE A 224 -13.46 0.17 3.34
C PHE A 224 -11.91 0.40 3.29
N ASP A 225 -11.21 -0.07 2.27
CA ASP A 225 -10.80 0.65 1.08
C ASP A 225 -10.11 2.02 1.35
N ILE A 226 -9.52 2.63 0.33
CA ILE A 226 -8.97 3.97 0.31
C ILE A 226 -9.09 4.58 -1.12
N ILE A 227 -10.10 4.14 -1.95
CA ILE A 227 -10.40 4.33 -3.42
C ILE A 227 -10.37 2.98 -4.28
N SER A 228 -11.21 1.91 -4.02
CA SER A 228 -10.99 0.42 -4.35
C SER A 228 -12.15 -0.67 -4.46
N GLY A 229 -12.85 -1.14 -3.38
CA GLY A 229 -12.90 -2.59 -2.95
C GLY A 229 -14.06 -3.21 -2.07
N MET A 230 -13.78 -4.27 -1.26
CA MET A 230 -14.68 -5.07 -0.32
C MET A 230 -14.13 -5.08 1.17
N GLU A 231 -14.50 -5.88 2.26
CA GLU A 231 -13.76 -5.89 3.64
C GLU A 231 -13.55 -7.30 4.60
N ASN A 232 -13.01 -7.80 5.87
CA ASN A 232 -12.39 -7.64 7.42
C ASN A 232 -12.94 -6.82 8.77
N SER A 233 -12.45 -7.03 10.01
CA SER A 233 -13.26 -7.45 11.17
C SER A 233 -14.19 -8.64 10.78
N LYS A 234 -13.67 -9.48 9.87
CA LYS A 234 -14.34 -10.20 8.75
C LYS A 234 -15.16 -9.42 7.70
N TYR A 235 -15.23 -8.08 7.76
CA TYR A 235 -15.57 -7.13 6.68
C TYR A 235 -14.73 -5.69 6.54
N CYS A 236 -13.38 -5.17 6.39
CA CYS A 236 -11.82 -5.23 5.89
C CYS A 236 -10.93 -5.15 4.45
N VAL A 237 -11.24 -4.92 3.13
CA VAL A 237 -10.62 -5.25 1.78
C VAL A 237 -10.36 -4.03 0.75
N TRP A 238 -9.51 -2.98 0.98
CA TRP A 238 -8.23 -2.50 0.26
C TRP A 238 -7.71 -1.07 0.57
N GLY A 239 -6.69 -0.64 -0.17
CA GLY A 239 -6.41 0.75 -0.52
C GLY A 239 -5.80 0.75 -1.93
N GLY A 240 -5.52 1.90 -2.54
CA GLY A 240 -6.58 2.67 -3.21
C GLY A 240 -6.81 2.17 -4.65
N TYR A 241 -6.98 0.85 -4.80
CA TYR A 241 -6.74 0.06 -6.01
C TYR A 241 -7.76 -1.11 -6.25
N GLY A 242 -8.10 -1.97 -5.25
CA GLY A 242 -8.71 -3.34 -5.37
C GLY A 242 -9.15 -4.06 -4.05
N TRP A 243 -8.43 -5.07 -3.48
CA TRP A 243 -8.84 -6.01 -2.38
C TRP A 243 -7.97 -6.26 -1.03
N LYS A 244 -8.08 -5.55 0.14
CA LYS A 244 -7.37 -5.70 1.51
C LYS A 244 -7.76 -7.05 2.22
N ASP A 245 -7.94 -7.03 3.55
CA ASP A 245 -8.07 -8.05 4.59
C ASP A 245 -9.46 -8.68 4.79
N SER A 246 -9.59 -9.96 5.16
CA SER A 246 -10.88 -10.56 5.61
C SER A 246 -10.87 -11.28 6.98
N TYR A 247 -9.78 -11.17 7.74
CA TYR A 247 -9.58 -11.53 9.17
C TYR A 247 -8.23 -10.94 9.71
N ASP A 248 -7.70 -9.84 9.15
CA ASP A 248 -6.27 -9.42 9.20
C ASP A 248 -5.94 -7.90 8.98
N GLY A 249 -5.15 -7.53 7.94
CA GLY A 249 -4.67 -6.19 7.51
C GLY A 249 -4.10 -6.21 6.06
N LEU A 250 -4.01 -5.12 5.27
CA LEU A 250 -3.38 -5.19 3.92
C LEU A 250 -2.88 -3.88 3.26
N GLY A 251 -2.07 -3.96 2.18
CA GLY A 251 -1.26 -2.83 1.65
C GLY A 251 -1.29 -2.51 0.14
N CYS A 252 -2.07 -3.23 -0.69
CA CYS A 252 -2.02 -3.12 -2.17
C CYS A 252 -2.16 -4.46 -2.94
N ASN A 253 -2.47 -5.54 -2.24
CA ASN A 253 -2.20 -6.96 -2.48
C ASN A 253 -3.36 -7.82 -1.90
N GLY A 254 -3.97 -8.90 -2.44
CA GLY A 254 -5.30 -9.34 -1.90
C GLY A 254 -5.89 -10.75 -2.11
N GLU A 255 -6.36 -11.41 -1.01
CA GLU A 255 -6.54 -12.87 -0.89
C GLU A 255 -7.62 -13.44 0.13
N LEU A 256 -8.66 -12.70 0.58
CA LEU A 256 -9.73 -13.10 1.57
C LEU A 256 -9.45 -14.19 2.66
N MET A 257 -9.27 -13.76 3.90
CA MET A 257 -7.90 -13.75 4.42
C MET A 257 -7.78 -13.72 5.97
N TYR A 258 -6.56 -13.96 6.52
CA TYR A 258 -6.01 -13.95 7.88
C TYR A 258 -4.42 -14.02 7.90
N GLU A 259 -3.59 -14.42 6.91
CA GLU A 259 -3.56 -14.21 5.47
C GLU A 259 -3.64 -12.67 5.30
N LEU A 260 -2.62 -11.93 4.84
CA LEU A 260 -2.50 -10.43 4.96
C LEU A 260 -1.57 -9.88 3.84
N ILE A 261 -1.75 -10.38 2.62
CA ILE A 261 -0.61 -10.70 1.74
C ILE A 261 -0.92 -10.58 0.22
N ASP A 262 0.02 -10.96 -0.68
CA ASP A 262 0.29 -10.50 -2.08
C ASP A 262 1.36 -9.37 -2.09
N GLY A 263 1.62 -8.51 -3.09
CA GLY A 263 0.92 -8.27 -4.35
C GLY A 263 1.37 -7.00 -5.04
N GLY A 264 0.53 -5.95 -5.00
CA GLY A 264 0.87 -4.67 -5.59
C GLY A 264 0.54 -4.60 -7.07
N SER A 265 1.31 -5.28 -7.93
CA SER A 265 1.26 -5.16 -9.40
C SER A 265 2.14 -6.22 -10.09
N VAL A 266 1.97 -6.55 -11.37
CA VAL A 266 1.18 -5.89 -12.44
C VAL A 266 0.11 -6.85 -12.96
N GLY A 267 -1.13 -6.38 -13.03
CA GLY A 267 -2.31 -7.21 -13.37
C GLY A 267 -3.19 -7.50 -12.15
N ARG A 268 -2.55 -7.79 -11.00
CA ARG A 268 -3.14 -8.06 -9.67
C ARG A 268 -3.98 -9.34 -9.57
N VAL A 269 -3.43 -10.39 -8.96
CA VAL A 269 -4.20 -11.53 -8.45
C VAL A 269 -3.48 -12.15 -7.25
N CYS A 270 -4.21 -12.38 -6.15
CA CYS A 270 -3.87 -13.41 -5.16
C CYS A 270 -5.06 -14.34 -4.96
N SER A 271 -4.86 -15.44 -4.22
CA SER A 271 -5.88 -16.23 -3.49
C SER A 271 -5.29 -17.55 -2.98
N ASN A 272 -5.62 -18.09 -1.81
CA ASN A 272 -5.78 -17.48 -0.49
C ASN A 272 -4.71 -18.16 0.42
N ALA A 273 -4.19 -17.53 1.49
CA ALA A 273 -3.03 -18.05 2.24
C ALA A 273 -3.42 -18.64 3.63
N TYR A 274 -2.49 -18.70 4.61
CA TYR A 274 -2.65 -18.88 6.08
C TYR A 274 -1.23 -19.09 6.69
N PHE A 275 -0.28 -18.16 6.83
CA PHE A 275 -0.19 -16.69 6.77
C PHE A 275 1.18 -16.29 6.14
N SER A 276 1.47 -15.07 5.66
CA SER A 276 2.65 -14.83 4.75
C SER A 276 3.45 -13.46 4.91
N ILE A 277 4.12 -12.65 4.02
CA ILE A 277 4.72 -12.71 2.63
C ILE A 277 5.50 -11.43 2.14
N ALA A 278 6.04 -11.50 0.90
CA ALA A 278 5.86 -10.60 -0.27
C ALA A 278 5.53 -11.42 -1.58
N VAL A 279 4.26 -11.66 -2.00
CA VAL A 279 3.89 -12.52 -3.17
C VAL A 279 3.41 -11.77 -4.40
N THR A 280 3.40 -12.51 -5.50
CA THR A 280 2.39 -12.48 -6.56
C THR A 280 2.08 -13.93 -6.94
N ASP A 281 0.90 -14.26 -7.48
CA ASP A 281 0.65 -15.56 -8.13
C ASP A 281 0.87 -16.82 -7.23
N ILE A 282 0.04 -17.10 -6.21
CA ILE A 282 0.17 -18.30 -5.33
C ILE A 282 -1.12 -19.14 -5.16
N ILE A 283 -0.97 -20.39 -4.66
CA ILE A 283 -2.06 -21.33 -4.30
C ILE A 283 -1.61 -22.24 -3.13
N ASP A 284 -2.48 -22.55 -2.15
CA ASP A 284 -2.20 -23.50 -1.04
C ASP A 284 -0.89 -23.20 -0.28
N VAL A 285 -0.82 -22.02 0.34
CA VAL A 285 0.39 -21.49 1.00
C VAL A 285 0.14 -21.22 2.47
N GLN A 286 0.74 -22.04 3.33
CA GLN A 286 0.76 -21.87 4.78
C GLN A 286 2.16 -21.41 5.21
N TYR A 287 2.26 -20.30 5.93
CA TYR A 287 3.55 -19.70 6.35
C TYR A 287 4.53 -19.42 5.19
N SER A 288 4.60 -18.18 4.68
CA SER A 288 5.69 -17.84 3.76
C SER A 288 6.13 -16.37 3.75
N TYR A 289 7.30 -16.06 3.18
CA TYR A 289 7.88 -14.71 3.31
C TYR A 289 8.13 -13.95 2.00
N SER A 290 8.25 -14.61 0.84
CA SER A 290 8.51 -13.92 -0.45
C SER A 290 8.30 -14.86 -1.65
N ALA A 291 7.24 -15.68 -1.67
CA ALA A 291 6.99 -16.62 -2.76
C ALA A 291 6.55 -15.91 -4.07
N ARG A 292 6.52 -16.60 -5.23
CA ARG A 292 5.80 -16.14 -6.44
C ARG A 292 5.71 -17.24 -7.50
N GLY A 293 4.54 -17.43 -8.10
CA GLY A 293 4.28 -18.50 -9.07
C GLY A 293 4.30 -19.89 -8.41
N SER A 294 4.02 -19.95 -7.11
CA SER A 294 4.33 -21.10 -6.24
C SER A 294 3.05 -21.75 -5.70
N ASN A 295 3.09 -23.05 -5.41
CA ASN A 295 1.97 -23.71 -4.74
C ASN A 295 2.39 -24.81 -3.75
N ASN A 296 1.48 -25.26 -2.89
CA ASN A 296 1.72 -26.31 -1.90
C ASN A 296 2.98 -26.01 -1.06
N LEU A 297 2.93 -24.94 -0.27
CA LEU A 297 4.03 -24.46 0.56
C LEU A 297 3.70 -24.54 2.05
N PHE A 298 4.65 -24.99 2.87
CA PHE A 298 4.61 -24.88 4.34
C PHE A 298 5.91 -24.28 4.90
N GLY A 299 5.88 -23.03 5.36
CA GLY A 299 7.05 -22.37 5.97
C GLY A 299 8.16 -21.97 4.99
N CYS A 300 7.82 -21.38 3.84
CA CYS A 300 8.75 -21.15 2.73
C CYS A 300 9.13 -19.67 2.51
N ILE A 301 10.38 -19.39 2.13
CA ILE A 301 10.95 -18.05 2.01
C ILE A 301 11.59 -17.88 0.62
N GLY A 302 11.19 -16.84 -0.13
CA GLY A 302 11.81 -16.46 -1.41
C GLY A 302 11.50 -17.33 -2.65
N LEU A 303 10.91 -18.53 -2.51
CA LEU A 303 10.75 -19.47 -3.63
C LEU A 303 9.98 -18.88 -4.83
N ARG A 304 10.34 -19.33 -6.03
CA ARG A 304 9.67 -18.97 -7.29
C ARG A 304 8.80 -20.15 -7.79
N SER A 305 8.79 -20.43 -9.09
CA SER A 305 7.96 -21.47 -9.73
C SER A 305 8.27 -22.89 -9.24
N LYS A 306 7.70 -23.27 -8.09
CA LYS A 306 8.00 -24.49 -7.32
C LYS A 306 6.73 -25.00 -6.62
N SER A 307 6.73 -26.29 -6.29
CA SER A 307 5.60 -27.01 -5.67
C SER A 307 6.05 -27.98 -4.58
N TYR A 308 5.18 -28.27 -3.60
CA TYR A 308 5.39 -29.27 -2.53
C TYR A 308 6.67 -29.02 -1.73
N CYS A 309 6.79 -27.82 -1.15
CA CYS A 309 7.98 -27.38 -0.44
C CYS A 309 7.69 -27.09 1.04
N ILE A 310 8.59 -27.55 1.92
CA ILE A 310 8.55 -27.28 3.37
C ILE A 310 9.92 -26.75 3.79
N LEU A 311 9.98 -25.58 4.44
CA LEU A 311 11.24 -24.93 4.85
C LEU A 311 12.30 -24.88 3.72
N ASN A 312 11.88 -24.38 2.55
CA ASN A 312 12.63 -24.32 1.28
C ASN A 312 13.12 -25.66 0.69
N LYS A 313 12.88 -26.80 1.33
CA LYS A 313 13.17 -28.11 0.76
C LYS A 313 11.97 -28.61 -0.05
N GLN A 314 12.22 -29.12 -1.25
CA GLN A 314 11.19 -29.76 -2.08
C GLN A 314 11.06 -31.25 -1.73
N TYR A 315 9.84 -31.77 -1.78
CA TYR A 315 9.46 -33.15 -1.44
C TYR A 315 8.65 -33.79 -2.58
N THR A 316 8.44 -35.12 -2.55
CA THR A 316 7.35 -35.68 -3.37
C THR A 316 5.99 -35.27 -2.79
N LYS A 317 4.94 -35.36 -3.60
CA LYS A 317 3.57 -35.08 -3.17
C LYS A 317 3.18 -35.95 -1.97
N GLU A 318 3.48 -37.25 -2.04
CA GLU A 318 3.13 -38.26 -1.05
C GLU A 318 3.95 -38.12 0.25
N GLU A 319 5.08 -37.44 0.22
CA GLU A 319 5.85 -37.05 1.40
C GLU A 319 5.25 -35.77 2.03
N TYR A 320 5.00 -34.75 1.22
CA TYR A 320 4.40 -33.47 1.65
C TYR A 320 3.06 -33.68 2.35
N GLU A 321 2.14 -34.43 1.72
CA GLU A 321 0.80 -34.72 2.24
C GLU A 321 0.82 -35.52 3.56
N LYS A 322 1.89 -36.28 3.84
CA LYS A 322 2.07 -37.00 5.11
C LYS A 322 2.80 -36.17 6.18
N LEU A 323 3.62 -35.20 5.77
CA LEU A 323 4.47 -34.42 6.67
C LEU A 323 3.73 -33.19 7.21
N VAL A 324 2.96 -32.46 6.39
CA VAL A 324 2.23 -31.26 6.83
C VAL A 324 1.29 -31.52 8.02
N PRO A 325 0.43 -32.57 8.04
CA PRO A 325 -0.44 -32.83 9.20
C PRO A 325 0.34 -33.07 10.50
N ARG A 326 1.48 -33.75 10.41
CA ARG A 326 2.37 -33.99 11.56
C ARG A 326 3.04 -32.71 12.05
N ILE A 327 3.41 -31.80 11.14
CA ILE A 327 3.93 -30.48 11.51
C ILE A 327 2.84 -29.66 12.22
N ILE A 328 1.60 -29.70 11.75
CA ILE A 328 0.46 -29.02 12.39
C ILE A 328 0.18 -29.58 13.78
N GLU A 329 0.19 -30.91 13.96
CA GLU A 329 0.08 -31.54 15.29
C GLU A 329 1.25 -31.16 16.20
N HIS A 330 2.47 -31.12 15.67
CA HIS A 330 3.66 -30.70 16.40
C HIS A 330 3.58 -29.23 16.84
N MET A 331 3.16 -28.31 15.96
CA MET A 331 2.94 -26.89 16.31
C MET A 331 1.85 -26.67 17.38
N ASN A 332 0.95 -27.64 17.58
CA ASN A 332 -0.09 -27.57 18.60
C ASN A 332 0.34 -28.16 19.96
N SER A 333 1.27 -29.12 19.94
CA SER A 333 1.77 -29.86 21.12
C SER A 333 3.09 -29.29 21.65
N MET A 334 3.99 -28.87 20.76
CA MET A 334 5.19 -28.06 21.03
C MET A 334 5.07 -26.69 20.33
N PRO A 335 4.20 -25.78 20.82
CA PRO A 335 4.09 -24.43 20.27
C PRO A 335 5.38 -23.65 20.48
N TYR A 336 5.61 -22.64 19.63
CA TYR A 336 6.67 -21.66 19.88
C TYR A 336 6.25 -20.74 21.03
N VAL A 337 7.19 -20.37 21.89
CA VAL A 337 6.97 -19.39 22.96
C VAL A 337 8.00 -18.29 22.78
N ASP A 338 7.53 -17.06 22.64
CA ASP A 338 8.39 -15.91 22.35
C ASP A 338 9.10 -15.36 23.61
N SER A 339 9.98 -14.38 23.40
CA SER A 339 10.71 -13.68 24.48
C SER A 339 9.82 -13.00 25.54
N LYS A 340 8.49 -12.92 25.32
CA LYS A 340 7.49 -12.33 26.22
C LYS A 340 6.47 -13.35 26.75
N GLY A 341 6.69 -14.64 26.50
CA GLY A 341 5.82 -15.73 26.97
C GLY A 341 4.54 -15.94 26.16
N ARG A 342 4.40 -15.32 24.98
CA ARG A 342 3.24 -15.51 24.09
C ARG A 342 3.37 -16.85 23.36
N ILE A 343 2.28 -17.62 23.34
CA ILE A 343 2.23 -18.97 22.77
C ILE A 343 1.76 -18.89 21.32
N TYR A 344 2.60 -19.34 20.39
CA TYR A 344 2.33 -19.37 18.96
C TYR A 344 2.11 -20.81 18.50
N LYS A 345 0.85 -21.16 18.23
CA LYS A 345 0.41 -22.44 17.66
C LYS A 345 0.30 -22.37 16.13
N TYR A 346 0.00 -23.51 15.50
CA TYR A 346 -0.60 -23.46 14.18
C TYR A 346 -1.93 -22.71 14.26
N GLY A 347 -2.18 -21.80 13.31
CA GLY A 347 -3.31 -20.89 13.37
C GLY A 347 -2.97 -19.49 13.92
N GLU A 348 -1.71 -19.24 14.32
CA GLU A 348 -1.21 -17.91 14.69
C GLU A 348 -0.35 -17.28 13.58
N PHE A 349 -0.52 -15.97 13.36
CA PHE A 349 0.32 -15.16 12.47
C PHE A 349 1.79 -15.13 12.94
N PHE A 350 2.72 -14.71 12.08
CA PHE A 350 4.15 -14.65 12.41
C PHE A 350 4.46 -13.89 13.71
N PRO A 351 5.26 -14.48 14.64
CA PRO A 351 5.75 -13.78 15.81
C PRO A 351 6.54 -12.51 15.43
N PRO A 352 6.29 -11.34 16.06
CA PRO A 352 6.98 -10.10 15.70
C PRO A 352 8.51 -10.12 15.80
N GLU A 353 9.09 -11.00 16.61
CA GLU A 353 10.55 -11.20 16.71
C GLU A 353 11.18 -11.97 15.53
N LEU A 354 10.38 -12.25 14.48
CA LEU A 354 10.85 -12.63 13.13
C LEU A 354 10.91 -11.44 12.15
N SER A 355 10.42 -10.24 12.53
CA SER A 355 10.54 -9.03 11.70
C SER A 355 12.01 -8.72 11.38
N PRO A 356 12.33 -8.32 10.14
CA PRO A 356 13.67 -7.84 9.79
C PRO A 356 13.88 -6.35 10.08
N PHE A 357 12.83 -5.63 10.49
CA PHE A 357 12.85 -4.18 10.72
C PHE A 357 12.73 -3.84 12.20
N SER A 358 13.52 -2.87 12.63
CA SER A 358 13.49 -2.24 13.95
C SER A 358 12.31 -1.27 14.07
N TYR A 359 11.88 -0.95 15.29
CA TYR A 359 10.68 -0.12 15.52
C TYR A 359 10.72 1.22 14.75
N ASN A 360 11.85 1.91 14.87
CA ASN A 360 12.15 3.23 14.28
C ASN A 360 12.33 3.21 12.75
N GLU A 361 12.23 2.05 12.09
CA GLU A 361 12.34 1.90 10.63
C GLU A 361 10.97 1.73 9.95
N THR A 362 9.86 1.81 10.71
CA THR A 362 8.51 1.47 10.24
C THR A 362 7.51 2.62 10.43
N ILE A 363 6.35 2.51 9.76
CA ILE A 363 5.21 3.41 9.91
C ILE A 363 4.68 3.51 11.37
N ALA A 364 5.12 2.62 12.27
CA ALA A 364 4.82 2.70 13.70
C ALA A 364 5.26 4.04 14.30
N GLN A 365 6.45 4.57 13.94
CA GLN A 365 6.95 5.84 14.50
C GLN A 365 6.14 7.07 14.02
N GLU A 366 5.44 6.98 12.88
CA GLU A 366 4.53 8.05 12.40
C GLU A 366 3.19 8.06 13.15
N TYR A 367 2.64 6.88 13.48
CA TYR A 367 1.36 6.75 14.18
C TYR A 367 1.51 6.73 15.73
N PHE A 368 2.67 6.31 16.23
CA PHE A 368 3.00 6.05 17.64
C PHE A 368 4.48 6.35 17.94
N PRO A 369 4.91 7.62 18.04
CA PRO A 369 6.33 7.95 18.23
C PRO A 369 6.85 7.60 19.63
N LEU A 370 8.04 6.98 19.69
CA LEU A 370 8.81 6.72 20.91
C LEU A 370 10.12 7.53 20.99
N SER A 371 10.70 7.64 22.19
CA SER A 371 12.10 8.06 22.38
C SER A 371 13.09 6.93 22.09
N LYS A 372 14.39 7.24 22.09
CA LYS A 372 15.46 6.26 21.79
C LYS A 372 15.62 5.22 22.90
N GLU A 373 15.27 5.56 24.12
CA GLU A 373 15.42 4.75 25.31
C GLU A 373 14.21 3.80 25.54
N GLU A 374 13.14 3.96 24.76
CA GLU A 374 11.88 3.20 24.85
C GLU A 374 11.66 2.19 23.71
N ALA A 375 12.47 2.27 22.65
CA ALA A 375 12.34 1.50 21.39
C ALA A 375 13.36 0.35 21.27
#